data_AF-A0A061E2N2-F1
#
_entry.id   AF-A0A061E2N2-F1
#
_cell.length_a   1.000
_cell.length_b   1.000
_cell.length_c   1.000
_cell.angle_alpha   90.00
_cell.angle_beta   90.00
_cell.angle_gamma   90.00
#
_symmetry.space_group_name_H-M   'P 1'
#
loop_
_entity.id
_entity.type
_entity.pdbx_description
1 polymer ?
#
loop_
_entity_poly.entity_id
_entity_poly.type
_entity_poly.pdbx_seq_one_letter_code
_entity_poly.pdbx_strand_id
1 'polypeptide(L)'
;MSPEYFDAHITPLGWQQVDNLRKHVHECGLAKRIDLVITSPLLRTLQTTVGVFGGEGYTDRMDIVPLMVANAGNSGRAAISSLNCPPIIAVELCREHLGVHPCDKRRNISDYQFLFPAIDFSLAKSDEDTWWKADVRETKEEVAARGLKFLNWLWTRKEKEIAIVTHSGFLFHTLSAFGNDCHPLVKKEICQHFANCELRSLVIVDRSMMGLDPSATNYPGKIPSGLDLPSDVVDEKA
;
A
#
# COMPACT_ATOMS: atom_id res chain seq x y z
N MET A 1 -0.94 25.51 10.90
CA MET A 1 -1.18 25.31 9.45
C MET A 1 -2.59 25.76 9.12
N SER A 2 -2.83 26.31 7.94
CA SER A 2 -4.15 26.82 7.55
C SER A 2 -5.15 25.67 7.29
N PRO A 3 -6.44 25.80 7.69
CA PRO A 3 -7.50 24.84 7.36
C PRO A 3 -7.69 24.61 5.86
N GLU A 4 -7.25 25.54 5.00
CA GLU A 4 -7.31 25.42 3.54
C GLU A 4 -6.50 24.24 3.00
N TYR A 5 -5.51 23.76 3.76
CA TYR A 5 -4.70 22.60 3.41
C TYR A 5 -5.30 21.28 3.89
N PHE A 6 -6.57 21.28 4.33
CA PHE A 6 -7.29 20.05 4.69
C PHE A 6 -7.18 19.02 3.57
N ASP A 7 -6.64 17.84 3.93
CA ASP A 7 -6.44 16.72 3.00
C ASP A 7 -5.90 17.17 1.63
N ALA A 8 -4.79 17.91 1.67
CA ALA A 8 -4.26 18.61 0.51
C ALA A 8 -4.08 17.69 -0.72
N HIS A 9 -4.52 18.18 -1.88
CA HIS A 9 -4.30 17.53 -3.16
C HIS A 9 -2.88 17.78 -3.68
N ILE A 10 -2.48 17.02 -4.71
CA ILE A 10 -1.20 17.19 -5.39
C ILE A 10 -1.17 18.54 -6.14
N THR A 11 -0.02 19.20 -6.09
CA THR A 11 0.23 20.46 -6.83
C THR A 11 0.54 20.21 -8.31
N PRO A 12 0.52 21.23 -9.19
CA PRO A 12 0.93 21.05 -10.58
C PRO A 12 2.33 20.43 -10.74
N LEU A 13 3.31 20.84 -9.91
CA LEU A 13 4.64 20.25 -9.89
C LEU A 13 4.60 18.78 -9.43
N GLY A 14 3.83 18.47 -8.39
CA GLY A 14 3.69 17.09 -7.92
C GLY A 14 3.10 16.17 -9.00
N TRP A 15 2.17 16.68 -9.81
CA TRP A 15 1.61 15.95 -10.94
C TRP A 15 2.65 15.69 -12.04
N GLN A 16 3.57 16.62 -12.31
CA GLN A 16 4.71 16.38 -13.20
C GLN A 16 5.64 15.28 -12.66
N GLN A 17 5.86 15.26 -11.34
CA GLN A 17 6.65 14.21 -10.68
C GLN A 17 5.97 12.84 -10.78
N VAL A 18 4.64 12.79 -10.63
CA VAL A 18 3.82 11.59 -10.85
C VAL A 18 3.95 11.08 -12.29
N ASP A 19 3.88 11.95 -13.29
CA ASP A 19 4.02 11.56 -14.70
C ASP A 19 5.43 10.99 -15.00
N ASN A 20 6.47 11.61 -14.44
CA ASN A 20 7.84 11.12 -14.57
C ASN A 20 8.02 9.74 -13.94
N LEU A 21 7.45 9.53 -12.74
CA LEU A 21 7.49 8.23 -12.07
C LEU A 21 6.69 7.19 -12.85
N ARG A 22 5.48 7.52 -13.33
CA ARG A 22 4.67 6.66 -14.20
C ARG A 22 5.49 6.19 -15.41
N LYS A 23 6.10 7.12 -16.13
CA LYS A 23 6.94 6.82 -17.28
C LYS A 23 8.04 5.80 -16.91
N HIS A 24 8.76 6.06 -15.82
CA HIS A 24 9.82 5.17 -15.35
C HIS A 24 9.31 3.75 -15.03
N VAL A 25 8.24 3.61 -14.25
CA VAL A 25 7.72 2.29 -13.84
C VAL A 25 7.16 1.46 -15.00
N HIS A 26 6.66 2.13 -16.05
CA HIS A 26 6.23 1.47 -17.28
C HIS A 26 7.42 1.06 -18.16
N GLU A 27 8.40 1.96 -18.35
CA GLU A 27 9.59 1.70 -19.19
C GLU A 27 10.47 0.58 -18.62
N CYS A 28 10.63 0.51 -17.29
CA CYS A 28 11.40 -0.57 -16.66
C CYS A 28 10.61 -1.88 -16.48
N GLY A 29 9.32 -1.89 -16.84
CA GLY A 29 8.45 -3.06 -16.74
C GLY A 29 7.95 -3.39 -15.32
N LEU A 30 8.27 -2.56 -14.32
CA LEU A 30 7.84 -2.75 -12.93
C LEU A 30 6.30 -2.79 -12.82
N ALA A 31 5.60 -1.93 -13.55
CA ALA A 31 4.13 -1.87 -13.53
C ALA A 31 3.45 -3.21 -13.86
N LYS A 32 4.11 -4.09 -14.62
CA LYS A 32 3.57 -5.41 -15.01
C LYS A 32 3.80 -6.51 -13.98
N ARG A 33 4.68 -6.27 -13.00
CA ARG A 33 5.08 -7.26 -11.99
C ARG A 33 4.37 -7.06 -10.66
N ILE A 34 3.84 -5.86 -10.42
CA ILE A 34 3.15 -5.52 -9.17
C ILE A 34 1.85 -6.34 -9.06
N ASP A 35 1.75 -7.10 -7.98
CA ASP A 35 0.58 -7.91 -7.63
C ASP A 35 -0.46 -7.08 -6.87
N LEU A 36 -0.02 -6.05 -6.13
CA LEU A 36 -0.85 -5.22 -5.27
C LEU A 36 -0.23 -3.83 -5.06
N VAL A 37 -1.07 -2.80 -5.09
CA VAL A 37 -0.70 -1.46 -4.64
C VAL A 37 -1.40 -1.15 -3.33
N ILE A 38 -0.63 -0.76 -2.32
CA ILE A 38 -1.11 -0.33 -1.02
C ILE A 38 -0.92 1.18 -0.94
N THR A 39 -1.97 1.90 -0.56
CA THR A 39 -1.92 3.36 -0.51
C THR A 39 -2.43 3.89 0.82
N SER A 40 -1.81 4.98 1.28
CA SER A 40 -2.34 5.75 2.39
C SER A 40 -3.65 6.43 1.99
N PRO A 41 -4.71 6.45 2.84
CA PRO A 41 -5.98 7.10 2.55
C PRO A 41 -5.90 8.61 2.81
N LEU A 42 -4.93 9.30 2.20
CA LEU A 42 -4.85 10.75 2.11
C LEU A 42 -4.91 11.14 0.63
N LEU A 43 -5.55 12.25 0.29
CA LEU A 43 -5.86 12.59 -1.10
C LEU A 43 -4.60 12.63 -1.98
N ARG A 44 -3.51 13.22 -1.47
CA ARG A 44 -2.22 13.26 -2.17
C ARG A 44 -1.65 11.88 -2.50
N THR A 45 -1.82 10.88 -1.64
CA THR A 45 -1.32 9.52 -1.88
C THR A 45 -2.25 8.75 -2.79
N LEU A 46 -3.57 8.93 -2.67
CA LEU A 46 -4.56 8.37 -3.60
C LEU A 46 -4.32 8.89 -5.03
N GLN A 47 -4.17 10.20 -5.21
CA GLN A 47 -3.86 10.81 -6.50
C GLN A 47 -2.52 10.34 -7.09
N THR A 48 -1.48 10.20 -6.24
CA THR A 48 -0.17 9.68 -6.67
C THR A 48 -0.32 8.24 -7.15
N THR A 49 -1.06 7.43 -6.39
CA THR A 49 -1.29 6.01 -6.66
C THR A 49 -1.96 5.80 -8.00
N VAL A 50 -3.08 6.48 -8.24
CA VAL A 50 -3.83 6.33 -9.50
C VAL A 50 -3.10 6.96 -10.68
N GLY A 51 -2.33 8.04 -10.46
CA GLY A 51 -1.51 8.62 -11.51
C GLY A 51 -0.36 7.71 -11.96
N VAL A 52 0.33 7.07 -11.01
CA VAL A 52 1.47 6.20 -11.31
C VAL A 52 1.03 4.82 -11.81
N PHE A 53 0.06 4.19 -11.14
CA PHE A 53 -0.30 2.79 -11.36
C PHE A 53 -1.67 2.60 -12.05
N GLY A 54 -2.34 3.70 -12.39
CA GLY A 54 -3.61 3.67 -13.12
C GLY A 54 -3.47 3.25 -14.58
N GLY A 55 -4.60 2.95 -15.21
CA GLY A 55 -4.67 2.59 -16.61
C GLY A 55 -4.50 3.81 -17.51
N GLU A 56 -4.62 3.60 -18.82
CA GLU A 56 -4.69 4.69 -19.78
C GLU A 56 -5.96 5.55 -19.58
N GLY A 57 -6.11 6.59 -20.39
CA GLY A 57 -7.30 7.45 -20.38
C GLY A 57 -8.59 6.65 -20.39
N TYR A 58 -9.52 7.01 -19.50
CA TYR A 58 -10.83 6.36 -19.45
C TYR A 58 -11.61 6.62 -20.75
N THR A 59 -12.03 5.55 -21.42
CA THR A 59 -13.04 5.62 -22.48
C THR A 59 -14.33 5.07 -21.91
N ASP A 60 -15.45 5.73 -22.20
CA ASP A 60 -16.78 5.37 -21.70
C ASP A 60 -17.23 4.04 -22.34
N ARG A 61 -16.65 2.95 -21.83
CA ARG A 61 -17.01 1.57 -22.16
C ARG A 61 -17.82 1.07 -20.99
N MET A 62 -19.04 0.59 -21.27
CA MET A 62 -20.10 0.32 -20.30
C MET A 62 -19.75 -0.59 -19.11
N ASP A 63 -18.60 -1.28 -19.11
CA ASP A 63 -18.29 -2.34 -18.15
C ASP A 63 -17.12 -2.05 -17.20
N ILE A 64 -16.51 -0.86 -17.23
CA ILE A 64 -15.34 -0.54 -16.40
C ILE A 64 -15.61 0.69 -15.53
N VAL A 65 -15.51 0.51 -14.22
CA VAL A 65 -15.56 1.60 -13.24
C VAL A 65 -14.23 2.38 -13.28
N PRO A 66 -14.24 3.73 -13.35
CA PRO A 66 -12.99 4.50 -13.38
C PRO A 66 -12.18 4.28 -12.09
N LEU A 67 -10.86 4.28 -12.22
CA LEU A 67 -9.98 4.28 -11.05
C LEU A 67 -9.94 5.64 -10.36
N MET A 68 -10.03 6.71 -11.16
CA MET A 68 -10.18 8.08 -10.70
C MET A 68 -11.12 8.83 -11.63
N VAL A 69 -12.11 9.54 -11.07
CA VAL A 69 -13.00 10.40 -11.86
C VAL A 69 -12.28 11.66 -12.35
N ALA A 70 -12.83 12.31 -13.38
CA ALA A 70 -12.25 13.54 -13.90
C ALA A 70 -12.22 14.64 -12.82
N ASN A 71 -11.11 15.39 -12.78
CA ASN A 71 -10.87 16.48 -11.83
C ASN A 71 -10.97 16.08 -10.34
N ALA A 72 -10.77 14.80 -10.00
CA ALA A 72 -10.80 14.34 -8.61
C ALA A 72 -9.81 15.15 -7.76
N GLY A 73 -10.30 15.76 -6.69
CA GLY A 73 -9.50 16.60 -5.80
C GLY A 73 -8.90 17.84 -6.49
N ASN A 74 -9.63 18.47 -7.41
CA ASN A 74 -9.19 19.65 -8.18
C ASN A 74 -7.88 19.42 -8.96
N SER A 75 -7.67 18.20 -9.45
CA SER A 75 -6.44 17.81 -10.13
C SER A 75 -6.27 18.40 -11.53
N GLY A 76 -7.36 18.85 -12.17
CA GLY A 76 -7.36 19.22 -13.60
C GLY A 76 -7.08 18.05 -14.54
N ARG A 77 -7.07 16.81 -14.03
CA ARG A 77 -6.79 15.59 -14.80
C ARG A 77 -8.07 15.02 -15.39
N ALA A 78 -7.95 14.37 -16.55
CA ALA A 78 -9.00 13.51 -17.08
C ALA A 78 -9.22 12.29 -16.17
N ALA A 79 -10.33 11.58 -16.36
CA ALA A 79 -10.58 10.33 -15.67
C ALA A 79 -9.52 9.27 -16.05
N ILE A 80 -9.11 8.47 -15.06
CA ILE A 80 -8.12 7.41 -15.21
C ILE A 80 -8.83 6.05 -15.15
N SER A 81 -8.54 5.18 -16.10
CA SER A 81 -9.13 3.84 -16.16
C SER A 81 -8.57 2.91 -15.08
N SER A 82 -9.37 1.96 -14.62
CA SER A 82 -8.92 0.83 -13.79
C SER A 82 -8.45 -0.37 -14.63
N LEU A 83 -8.55 -0.29 -15.96
CA LEU A 83 -8.13 -1.36 -16.86
C LEU A 83 -6.62 -1.58 -16.80
N ASN A 84 -6.21 -2.85 -16.68
CA ASN A 84 -4.80 -3.27 -16.56
C ASN A 84 -4.07 -2.67 -15.35
N CYS A 85 -4.81 -2.25 -14.32
CA CYS A 85 -4.24 -1.86 -13.04
C CYS A 85 -4.12 -3.06 -12.11
N PRO A 86 -3.05 -3.14 -11.29
CA PRO A 86 -3.07 -4.02 -10.14
C PRO A 86 -4.19 -3.62 -9.18
N PRO A 87 -4.72 -4.56 -8.36
CA PRO A 87 -5.61 -4.22 -7.25
C PRO A 87 -4.99 -3.15 -6.36
N ILE A 88 -5.82 -2.22 -5.89
CA ILE A 88 -5.38 -1.11 -5.03
C ILE A 88 -6.20 -1.12 -3.73
N ILE A 89 -5.51 -1.19 -2.59
CA ILE A 89 -6.13 -1.14 -1.26
C ILE A 89 -5.66 0.07 -0.47
N ALA A 90 -6.59 0.75 0.19
CA ALA A 90 -6.31 1.88 1.06
C ALA A 90 -6.13 1.44 2.52
N VAL A 91 -5.04 1.85 3.16
CA VAL A 91 -4.65 1.35 4.50
C VAL A 91 -4.28 2.49 5.44
N GLU A 92 -5.04 2.64 6.53
CA GLU A 92 -4.84 3.69 7.55
C GLU A 92 -3.44 3.64 8.20
N LEU A 93 -2.88 2.44 8.38
CA LEU A 93 -1.62 2.25 9.10
C LEU A 93 -0.43 2.96 8.42
N CYS A 94 -0.46 3.22 7.12
CA CYS A 94 0.64 3.87 6.39
C CYS A 94 0.41 5.37 6.12
N ARG A 95 -0.40 6.06 6.92
CA ARG A 95 -0.55 7.52 6.89
C ARG A 95 0.69 8.25 7.42
N GLU A 96 0.83 9.52 7.03
CA GLU A 96 1.77 10.46 7.65
C GLU A 96 1.47 10.59 9.16
N HIS A 97 2.33 11.31 9.88
CA HIS A 97 2.09 11.69 11.27
C HIS A 97 0.68 12.27 11.47
N LEU A 98 -0.06 11.71 12.42
CA LEU A 98 -1.45 12.08 12.69
C LEU A 98 -1.55 13.31 13.60
N GLY A 99 -2.63 14.08 13.41
CA GLY A 99 -3.06 15.17 14.28
C GLY A 99 -2.42 16.53 14.01
N VAL A 100 -3.00 17.60 14.56
CA VAL A 100 -2.63 19.03 14.46
C VAL A 100 -2.63 19.62 13.05
N HIS A 101 -2.00 18.98 12.07
CA HIS A 101 -1.89 19.46 10.70
C HIS A 101 -3.11 19.02 9.88
N PRO A 102 -3.93 19.96 9.36
CA PRO A 102 -5.13 19.62 8.59
C PRO A 102 -4.86 18.78 7.33
N CYS A 103 -3.68 18.93 6.72
CA CYS A 103 -3.29 18.12 5.56
C CYS A 103 -3.12 16.64 5.88
N ASP A 104 -2.91 16.30 7.16
CA ASP A 104 -2.80 14.93 7.63
C ASP A 104 -4.14 14.37 8.11
N LYS A 105 -5.24 15.15 8.04
CA LYS A 105 -6.60 14.68 8.27
C LYS A 105 -7.20 14.23 6.94
N ARG A 106 -7.72 13.01 6.87
CA ARG A 106 -8.37 12.51 5.66
C ARG A 106 -9.83 12.97 5.58
N ARG A 107 -10.39 12.92 4.37
CA ARG A 107 -11.84 13.05 4.13
C ARG A 107 -12.59 11.79 4.53
N ASN A 108 -13.91 11.86 4.42
CA ASN A 108 -14.76 10.70 4.59
C ASN A 108 -14.45 9.65 3.53
N ILE A 109 -14.57 8.37 3.89
CA ILE A 109 -14.34 7.27 2.97
C ILE A 109 -15.37 7.29 1.84
N SER A 110 -16.62 7.67 2.12
CA SER A 110 -17.67 7.84 1.11
C SER A 110 -17.28 8.85 0.02
N ASP A 111 -16.61 9.94 0.39
CA ASP A 111 -16.11 10.93 -0.58
C ASP A 111 -15.02 10.32 -1.45
N TYR A 112 -14.10 9.54 -0.86
CA TYR A 112 -13.07 8.85 -1.62
C TYR A 112 -13.63 7.76 -2.53
N GLN A 113 -14.66 7.02 -2.12
CA GLN A 113 -15.32 6.03 -2.97
C GLN A 113 -15.98 6.69 -4.19
N PHE A 114 -16.46 7.92 -4.08
CA PHE A 114 -16.95 8.67 -5.23
C PHE A 114 -15.80 9.12 -6.17
N LEU A 115 -14.68 9.56 -5.60
CA LEU A 115 -13.54 10.09 -6.36
C LEU A 115 -12.66 9.00 -6.98
N PHE A 116 -12.55 7.85 -6.30
CA PHE A 116 -11.70 6.71 -6.65
C PHE A 116 -12.46 5.38 -6.56
N PRO A 117 -13.50 5.17 -7.39
CA PRO A 117 -14.46 4.09 -7.18
C PRO A 117 -13.90 2.67 -7.27
N ALA A 118 -12.76 2.46 -7.95
CA ALA A 118 -12.11 1.16 -8.05
C ALA A 118 -11.05 0.87 -6.96
N ILE A 119 -10.80 1.80 -6.03
CA ILE A 119 -9.92 1.54 -4.87
C ILE A 119 -10.74 0.85 -3.77
N ASP A 120 -10.17 -0.21 -3.18
CA ASP A 120 -10.77 -0.91 -2.05
C ASP A 120 -10.45 -0.18 -0.73
N PHE A 121 -11.50 0.34 -0.10
CA PHE A 121 -11.46 0.99 1.21
C PHE A 121 -12.01 0.12 2.34
N SER A 122 -12.26 -1.17 2.12
CA SER A 122 -12.91 -2.08 3.07
C SER A 122 -12.18 -2.23 4.42
N LEU A 123 -10.88 -1.92 4.46
CA LEU A 123 -10.08 -1.93 5.68
C LEU A 123 -10.30 -0.70 6.57
N ALA A 124 -10.94 0.36 6.07
CA ALA A 124 -11.32 1.52 6.86
C ALA A 124 -12.55 1.19 7.72
N LYS A 125 -12.39 1.24 9.05
CA LYS A 125 -13.46 0.85 10.00
C LYS A 125 -14.48 1.96 10.28
N SER A 126 -14.22 3.18 9.83
CA SER A 126 -15.07 4.34 10.06
C SER A 126 -15.03 5.25 8.84
N ASP A 127 -16.19 5.81 8.49
CA ASP A 127 -16.29 6.77 7.39
C ASP A 127 -15.51 8.05 7.72
N GLU A 128 -15.70 8.61 8.92
CA GLU A 128 -14.96 9.79 9.39
C GLU A 128 -13.53 9.46 9.85
N ASP A 129 -12.67 10.48 9.87
CA ASP A 129 -11.30 10.35 10.38
C ASP A 129 -11.27 10.41 11.91
N THR A 130 -11.41 9.24 12.54
CA THR A 130 -11.34 9.08 14.01
C THR A 130 -9.91 9.04 14.56
N TRP A 131 -8.89 8.95 13.70
CA TRP A 131 -7.49 8.79 14.12
C TRP A 131 -6.78 10.13 14.27
N TRP A 132 -7.15 11.13 13.45
CA TRP A 132 -6.59 12.47 13.54
C TRP A 132 -7.20 13.29 14.68
N LYS A 133 -6.35 13.93 15.48
CA LYS A 133 -6.75 14.81 16.60
C LYS A 133 -6.30 16.24 16.38
N ALA A 134 -7.15 17.22 16.67
CA ALA A 134 -6.84 18.62 16.37
C ALA A 134 -5.72 19.22 17.23
N ASP A 135 -5.54 18.68 18.43
CA ASP A 135 -4.73 19.23 19.52
C ASP A 135 -3.53 18.33 19.88
N VAL A 136 -3.54 17.07 19.45
CA VAL A 136 -2.48 16.09 19.75
C VAL A 136 -1.82 15.64 18.48
N ARG A 137 -0.52 15.93 18.34
CA ARG A 137 0.33 15.39 17.26
C ARG A 137 0.87 14.03 17.71
N GLU A 138 0.79 13.06 16.83
CA GLU A 138 1.42 11.76 17.01
C GLU A 138 2.93 11.92 17.20
N THR A 139 3.46 11.27 18.22
CA THR A 139 4.89 11.25 18.53
C THR A 139 5.66 10.40 17.52
N LYS A 140 6.97 10.58 17.43
CA LYS A 140 7.82 9.81 16.51
C LYS A 140 7.82 8.32 16.88
N GLU A 141 7.75 8.03 18.16
CA GLU A 141 7.67 6.69 18.74
C GLU A 141 6.34 6.03 18.40
N GLU A 142 5.23 6.77 18.44
CA GLU A 142 3.92 6.28 18.01
C GLU A 142 3.88 6.01 16.50
N VAL A 143 4.44 6.89 15.66
CA VAL A 143 4.57 6.65 14.21
C VAL A 143 5.39 5.39 13.95
N ALA A 144 6.54 5.23 14.61
CA ALA A 144 7.38 4.06 14.47
C ALA A 144 6.63 2.78 14.90
N ALA A 145 5.94 2.80 16.04
CA ALA A 145 5.14 1.68 16.50
C ALA A 145 3.99 1.33 15.53
N ARG A 146 3.32 2.34 14.96
CA ARG A 146 2.31 2.15 13.92
C ARG A 146 2.91 1.58 12.63
N GLY A 147 4.10 2.04 12.26
CA GLY A 147 4.89 1.51 11.16
C GLY A 147 5.25 0.03 11.32
N LEU A 148 5.67 -0.39 12.51
CA LEU A 148 5.95 -1.80 12.79
C LEU A 148 4.66 -2.65 12.73
N LYS A 149 3.53 -2.12 13.19
CA LYS A 149 2.22 -2.78 13.01
C LYS A 149 1.86 -2.92 11.52
N PHE A 150 2.15 -1.90 10.71
CA PHE A 150 1.98 -1.97 9.25
C PHE A 150 2.85 -3.05 8.63
N LEU A 151 4.13 -3.14 8.98
CA LEU A 151 5.04 -4.19 8.48
C LEU A 151 4.58 -5.60 8.89
N ASN A 152 4.16 -5.78 10.14
CA ASN A 152 3.61 -7.06 10.61
C ASN A 152 2.39 -7.49 9.79
N TRP A 153 1.48 -6.55 9.50
CA TRP A 153 0.32 -6.83 8.64
C TRP A 153 0.75 -7.09 7.20
N LEU A 154 1.73 -6.34 6.67
CA LEU A 154 2.27 -6.51 5.32
C LEU A 154 2.85 -7.92 5.12
N TRP A 155 3.48 -8.51 6.13
CA TRP A 155 4.01 -9.88 6.06
C TRP A 155 2.94 -10.97 5.98
N THR A 156 1.69 -10.65 6.31
CA THR A 156 0.57 -11.60 6.16
C THR A 156 0.00 -11.63 4.73
N ARG A 157 0.50 -10.77 3.85
CA ARG A 157 0.05 -10.67 2.46
C ARG A 157 0.59 -11.84 1.64
N LYS A 158 -0.26 -12.38 0.75
CA LYS A 158 0.11 -13.47 -0.17
C LYS A 158 0.84 -12.96 -1.42
N GLU A 159 0.73 -11.66 -1.68
CA GLU A 159 1.31 -10.99 -2.84
C GLU A 159 2.83 -10.88 -2.70
N LYS A 160 3.58 -11.04 -3.81
CA LYS A 160 5.04 -11.08 -3.79
C LYS A 160 5.64 -9.72 -4.11
N GLU A 161 5.13 -9.05 -5.12
CA GLU A 161 5.56 -7.71 -5.51
C GLU A 161 4.50 -6.68 -5.15
N ILE A 162 4.75 -5.93 -4.07
CA ILE A 162 3.81 -4.96 -3.52
C ILE A 162 4.41 -3.56 -3.64
N ALA A 163 3.69 -2.65 -4.28
CA ALA A 163 4.04 -1.23 -4.26
C ALA A 163 3.33 -0.52 -3.10
N ILE A 164 4.04 0.31 -2.35
CA ILE A 164 3.49 1.04 -1.20
C ILE A 164 3.63 2.55 -1.45
N VAL A 165 2.50 3.24 -1.54
CA VAL A 165 2.45 4.70 -1.75
C VAL A 165 2.08 5.37 -0.42
N THR A 166 3.06 6.03 0.19
CA THR A 166 2.97 6.57 1.55
C THR A 166 3.77 7.88 1.65
N HIS A 167 4.24 8.24 2.85
CA HIS A 167 4.79 9.55 3.18
C HIS A 167 6.21 9.44 3.74
N SER A 168 7.01 10.48 3.52
CA SER A 168 8.43 10.49 3.90
C SER A 168 8.64 10.42 5.41
N GLY A 169 7.80 11.09 6.22
CA GLY A 169 7.88 11.03 7.68
C GLY A 169 7.56 9.63 8.21
N PHE A 170 6.46 9.03 7.72
CA PHE A 170 6.09 7.65 8.04
C PHE A 170 7.21 6.66 7.71
N LEU A 171 7.75 6.69 6.48
CA LEU A 171 8.83 5.80 6.07
C LEU A 171 10.08 5.98 6.91
N PHE A 172 10.50 7.22 7.14
CA PHE A 172 11.70 7.52 7.91
C PHE A 172 11.64 6.92 9.32
N HIS A 173 10.57 7.16 10.07
CA HIS A 173 10.44 6.64 11.43
C HIS A 173 10.25 5.12 11.47
N THR A 174 9.46 4.58 10.54
CA THR A 174 9.23 3.12 10.44
C THR A 174 10.53 2.37 10.13
N LEU A 175 11.25 2.79 9.09
CA LEU A 175 12.48 2.13 8.65
C LEU A 175 13.66 2.40 9.61
N SER A 176 13.63 3.50 10.36
CA SER A 176 14.57 3.74 11.46
C SER A 176 14.38 2.76 12.62
N ALA A 177 13.14 2.36 12.92
CA ALA A 177 12.84 1.37 13.96
C ALA A 177 12.95 -0.10 13.49
N PHE A 178 12.96 -0.34 12.18
CA PHE A 178 13.03 -1.67 11.57
C PHE A 178 14.46 -2.06 11.13
N GLY A 179 14.75 -3.35 10.94
CA GLY A 179 15.98 -3.78 10.23
C GLY A 179 17.27 -3.61 11.03
N ASN A 180 17.24 -3.80 12.35
CA ASN A 180 18.45 -3.81 13.19
C ASN A 180 19.42 -4.94 12.84
N ASP A 181 18.95 -5.94 12.09
CA ASP A 181 19.70 -7.07 11.54
C ASP A 181 20.21 -6.84 10.11
N CYS A 182 19.89 -5.68 9.50
CA CYS A 182 20.39 -5.31 8.18
C CYS A 182 21.86 -4.90 8.22
N HIS A 183 22.57 -5.10 7.11
CA HIS A 183 23.92 -4.56 6.95
C HIS A 183 23.92 -3.04 7.15
N PRO A 184 24.91 -2.43 7.84
CA PRO A 184 24.91 -1.01 8.16
C PRO A 184 24.70 -0.07 6.96
N LEU A 185 25.22 -0.44 5.78
CA LEU A 185 24.99 0.32 4.54
C LEU A 185 23.53 0.30 4.10
N VAL A 186 22.89 -0.87 4.13
CA VAL A 186 21.45 -1.01 3.83
C VAL A 186 20.65 -0.21 4.84
N LYS A 187 20.97 -0.33 6.13
CA LYS A 187 20.31 0.44 7.20
C LYS A 187 20.43 1.95 6.95
N LYS A 188 21.62 2.43 6.57
CA LYS A 188 21.85 3.85 6.25
C LYS A 188 21.04 4.31 5.04
N GLU A 189 20.86 3.47 4.04
CA GLU A 189 20.11 3.81 2.82
C GLU A 189 18.60 3.87 3.07
N ILE A 190 18.03 2.84 3.70
CA ILE A 190 16.58 2.76 3.93
C ILE A 190 16.08 3.82 4.93
N CYS A 191 16.95 4.33 5.81
CA CYS A 191 16.60 5.35 6.80
C CYS A 191 16.74 6.79 6.27
N GLN A 192 17.04 7.02 4.99
CA GLN A 192 17.04 8.37 4.44
C GLN A 192 15.63 8.83 4.11
N HIS A 193 15.36 10.13 4.32
CA HIS A 193 14.13 10.74 3.85
C HIS A 193 13.97 10.53 2.34
N PHE A 194 12.72 10.26 1.95
CA PHE A 194 12.33 10.15 0.55
C PHE A 194 11.97 11.54 0.02
N ALA A 195 12.39 11.83 -1.20
CA ALA A 195 11.91 12.94 -1.99
C ALA A 195 10.51 12.64 -2.58
N ASN A 196 9.85 13.67 -3.12
CA ASN A 196 8.53 13.50 -3.75
C ASN A 196 8.61 12.58 -4.97
N CYS A 197 7.71 11.59 -5.03
CA CYS A 197 7.69 10.54 -6.06
C CYS A 197 9.01 9.78 -6.20
N GLU A 198 9.84 9.73 -5.15
CA GLU A 198 10.99 8.84 -5.11
C GLU A 198 10.52 7.39 -4.93
N LEU A 199 11.10 6.48 -5.72
CA LEU A 199 10.87 5.05 -5.63
C LEU A 199 12.14 4.36 -5.11
N ARG A 200 11.99 3.55 -4.05
CA ARG A 200 13.02 2.60 -3.61
C ARG A 200 12.43 1.20 -3.54
N SER A 201 13.22 0.22 -3.95
CA SER A 201 12.85 -1.19 -3.88
C SER A 201 13.54 -1.85 -2.70
N LEU A 202 12.79 -2.62 -1.91
CA LEU A 202 13.32 -3.41 -0.81
C LEU A 202 12.93 -4.88 -1.02
N VAL A 203 13.85 -5.78 -0.70
CA VAL A 203 13.57 -7.22 -0.65
C VAL A 203 13.55 -7.64 0.80
N ILE A 204 12.41 -8.17 1.25
CA ILE A 204 12.22 -8.72 2.59
C ILE A 204 12.26 -10.23 2.49
N VAL A 205 13.04 -10.87 3.35
CA VAL A 205 13.21 -12.33 3.38
C VAL A 205 12.75 -12.84 4.74
N ASP A 206 11.77 -13.74 4.74
CA ASP A 206 11.41 -14.48 5.95
C ASP A 206 12.53 -15.50 6.26
N ARG A 207 13.18 -15.31 7.40
CA ARG A 207 14.22 -16.22 7.91
C ARG A 207 13.66 -17.26 8.88
N SER A 208 12.41 -17.10 9.33
CA SER A 208 11.74 -18.13 10.07
C SER A 208 11.46 -19.25 9.07
N MET A 209 12.08 -20.41 9.25
CA MET A 209 11.79 -21.62 8.46
C MET A 209 10.37 -22.17 8.74
N MET A 210 9.44 -21.31 9.18
CA MET A 210 8.05 -21.59 9.53
C MET A 210 7.10 -21.47 8.34
N GLY A 211 7.63 -21.26 7.12
CA GLY A 211 6.88 -21.29 5.86
C GLY A 211 6.33 -22.69 5.55
N LEU A 212 5.33 -23.11 6.32
CA LEU A 212 4.33 -24.10 5.95
C LEU A 212 3.32 -23.45 5.00
N ASP A 213 3.79 -22.90 3.88
CA ASP A 213 2.87 -22.65 2.77
C ASP A 213 2.87 -23.95 1.96
N PRO A 214 1.85 -24.84 2.09
CA PRO A 214 1.74 -25.97 1.20
C PRO A 214 1.72 -25.40 -0.22
N SER A 215 2.76 -25.72 -1.00
CA SER A 215 2.88 -25.18 -2.35
C SER A 215 1.58 -25.48 -3.11
N ALA A 216 0.86 -24.43 -3.49
CA ALA A 216 -0.40 -24.52 -4.21
C ALA A 216 -0.23 -25.17 -5.61
N THR A 217 1.02 -25.32 -6.05
CA THR A 217 1.42 -26.00 -7.29
C THR A 217 1.92 -27.42 -7.06
N ASN A 218 2.03 -27.88 -5.81
CA ASN A 218 2.37 -29.27 -5.52
C ASN A 218 1.19 -30.14 -5.93
N TYR A 219 1.30 -30.73 -7.11
CA TYR A 219 0.43 -31.81 -7.54
C TYR A 219 1.17 -33.13 -7.31
N PRO A 220 0.88 -33.86 -6.22
CA PRO A 220 1.63 -35.08 -5.86
C PRO A 220 1.38 -36.25 -6.84
N GLY A 221 0.49 -36.07 -7.82
CA GLY A 221 0.29 -36.99 -8.94
C GLY A 221 -0.25 -38.37 -8.58
N LYS A 222 -0.64 -38.63 -7.33
CA LYS A 222 -1.07 -39.95 -6.85
C LYS A 222 -2.18 -39.87 -5.80
N ILE A 223 -3.06 -40.88 -5.78
CA ILE A 223 -3.83 -41.27 -4.59
C ILE A 223 -2.79 -41.69 -3.53
N PRO A 224 -2.91 -41.30 -2.24
CA PRO A 224 -1.98 -41.72 -1.20
C PRO A 224 -1.75 -43.23 -1.27
N SER A 225 -0.49 -43.66 -1.33
CA SER A 225 -0.18 -45.08 -1.26
C SER A 225 -0.31 -45.55 0.19
N GLY A 226 -1.52 -45.95 0.57
CA GLY A 226 -1.85 -46.48 1.89
C GLY A 226 -3.36 -46.69 2.02
N LEU A 227 -3.77 -47.69 2.80
CA LEU A 227 -5.16 -47.82 3.24
C LEU A 227 -5.44 -46.70 4.25
N ASP A 228 -6.52 -45.96 4.06
CA ASP A 228 -7.04 -45.01 5.05
C ASP A 228 -7.48 -45.77 6.30
N LEU A 229 -6.55 -45.93 7.24
CA LEU A 229 -6.82 -46.50 8.56
C LEU A 229 -6.88 -45.37 9.60
N PRO A 230 -7.85 -45.39 10.52
CA PRO A 230 -7.89 -44.47 11.66
C PRO A 230 -6.59 -44.58 12.48
N SER A 231 -6.13 -43.47 13.05
CA SER A 231 -4.85 -43.34 13.76
C SER A 231 -4.67 -44.21 15.03
N ASP A 232 -5.63 -45.07 15.35
CA ASP A 232 -5.72 -45.72 16.66
C ASP A 232 -5.28 -47.19 16.64
N VAL A 233 -4.59 -47.62 15.59
CA VAL A 233 -4.01 -48.98 15.53
C VAL A 233 -2.55 -48.92 15.10
N VAL A 234 -1.67 -48.69 16.07
CA VAL A 234 -0.40 -49.43 16.11
C VAL A 234 -0.38 -50.17 17.43
N ASP A 235 -0.83 -51.42 17.31
CA ASP A 235 -0.68 -52.48 18.28
C ASP A 235 0.76 -53.03 18.24
N GLU A 236 1.08 -53.76 19.30
CA GLU A 236 2.37 -54.27 19.73
C GLU A 236 3.19 -55.13 18.73
N LYS A 237 4.52 -55.09 18.95
CA LYS A 237 5.54 -56.15 18.70
C LYS A 237 5.90 -56.51 17.24
N ALA A 238 7.15 -56.23 16.88
CA ALA A 238 8.26 -57.21 16.90
C ALA A 238 9.61 -56.49 16.72
#